data_AF-A0A452YD02-F1
#
_entry.id   AF-A0A452YD02-F1
#
_cell.length_a   1.000
_cell.length_b   1.000
_cell.length_c   1.000
_cell.angle_alpha   90.00
_cell.angle_beta   90.00
_cell.angle_gamma   90.00
#
_symmetry.space_group_name_H-M   'P 1'
#
loop_
_entity.id
_entity.type
_entity.pdbx_description
1 polymer ?
#
loop_
_entity_poly.entity_id
_entity_poly.type
_entity_poly.pdbx_seq_one_letter_code
_entity_poly.pdbx_strand_id
1 'polypeptide(L)'
;MTTLEEQATHLNDTQEAKSMGNTSDDSNKETRQSSQLLDIIGDILEQIVQNGASVPEICGLCARYHKSKGDLEECSKALRNQVQYLKGSELCHNHKKFKKFAQASLQLCKSYMEMSSTTGTKRELLLAEMHLKSSLKEAMDFVDSEEYKQLADCLVELKDLIGAA
;
A
#
# COMPACT_ATOMS: atom_id res chain seq x y z
N MET A 1 11.43 -87.01 26.82
CA MET A 1 10.82 -87.56 25.60
C MET A 1 10.37 -86.36 24.78
N THR A 2 10.81 -86.28 23.52
CA THR A 2 10.24 -85.47 22.41
C THR A 2 10.27 -83.93 22.54
N THR A 3 11.18 -83.19 21.89
CA THR A 3 11.37 -82.82 20.44
C THR A 3 10.75 -81.44 20.13
N LEU A 4 11.57 -80.45 19.74
CA LEU A 4 11.81 -79.93 18.36
C LEU A 4 10.74 -78.94 17.89
N GLU A 5 11.15 -77.69 17.58
CA GLU A 5 11.09 -77.06 16.23
C GLU A 5 9.69 -76.53 15.88
N GLU A 6 9.44 -75.55 15.01
CA GLU A 6 10.09 -74.39 14.40
C GLU A 6 8.95 -73.77 13.53
N GLN A 7 9.07 -72.48 13.19
CA GLN A 7 8.52 -71.82 11.98
C GLN A 7 7.06 -71.31 11.86
N ALA A 8 7.00 -70.04 11.39
CA ALA A 8 6.10 -69.41 10.40
C ALA A 8 4.60 -69.22 10.79
N THR A 9 3.88 -68.12 10.53
CA THR A 9 3.93 -67.06 9.50
C THR A 9 2.88 -65.95 9.80
N HIS A 10 3.16 -64.70 9.40
CA HIS A 10 2.27 -63.73 8.72
C HIS A 10 1.04 -63.09 9.44
N LEU A 11 1.05 -61.75 9.66
CA LEU A 11 0.18 -60.72 9.03
C LEU A 11 0.15 -59.36 9.79
N ASN A 12 0.45 -58.30 9.04
CA ASN A 12 0.02 -56.90 9.10
C ASN A 12 -0.57 -56.29 10.38
N ASP A 13 -0.03 -55.13 10.78
CA ASP A 13 -0.80 -53.88 10.70
C ASP A 13 0.08 -52.62 10.70
N THR A 14 0.13 -51.97 9.53
CA THR A 14 -0.29 -50.58 9.29
C THR A 14 0.25 -49.45 10.20
N GLN A 15 1.34 -48.84 9.71
CA GLN A 15 1.40 -47.42 9.29
C GLN A 15 1.24 -46.31 10.35
N GLU A 16 2.38 -45.76 10.78
CA GLU A 16 2.50 -44.32 11.09
C GLU A 16 3.55 -43.70 10.16
N ALA A 17 3.12 -43.34 8.95
CA ALA A 17 3.88 -42.45 8.08
C ALA A 17 3.70 -41.02 8.60
N LYS A 18 4.80 -40.44 9.09
CA LYS A 18 4.93 -39.03 9.43
C LYS A 18 4.51 -38.16 8.23
N SER A 19 3.41 -37.44 8.40
CA SER A 19 3.00 -36.36 7.49
C SER A 19 3.90 -35.14 7.73
N MET A 20 4.99 -35.08 6.96
CA MET A 20 5.78 -33.88 6.74
C MET A 20 5.66 -33.54 5.25
N GLY A 21 4.54 -32.95 4.84
CA GLY A 21 4.30 -32.71 3.41
C GLY A 21 3.10 -31.83 3.05
N ASN A 22 2.69 -30.86 3.87
CA ASN A 22 1.50 -30.04 3.53
C ASN A 22 1.65 -28.52 3.69
N THR A 23 2.74 -27.99 4.27
CA THR A 23 2.82 -26.54 4.57
C THR A 23 3.21 -25.66 3.38
N SER A 24 3.98 -26.20 2.43
CA SER A 24 4.48 -25.43 1.28
C SER A 24 3.47 -25.30 0.13
N ASP A 25 2.55 -26.26 -0.01
CA ASP A 25 1.58 -26.27 -1.11
C ASP A 25 0.34 -25.41 -0.78
N ASP A 26 -0.01 -25.36 0.50
CA ASP A 26 -1.12 -24.56 1.02
C ASP A 26 -0.84 -23.05 0.97
N SER A 27 0.36 -22.63 1.38
CA SER A 27 0.80 -21.23 1.31
C SER A 27 0.88 -20.69 -0.12
N ASN A 28 1.26 -21.52 -1.09
CA ASN A 28 1.32 -21.15 -2.49
C ASN A 28 -0.10 -20.99 -3.09
N LYS A 29 -1.03 -21.85 -2.67
CA LYS A 29 -2.45 -21.75 -3.03
C LYS A 29 -3.10 -20.49 -2.45
N GLU A 30 -2.84 -20.18 -1.20
CA GLU A 30 -3.34 -18.97 -0.52
C GLU A 30 -2.82 -17.68 -1.17
N THR A 31 -1.54 -17.66 -1.55
CA THR A 31 -0.93 -16.53 -2.28
C THR A 31 -1.58 -16.30 -3.65
N ARG A 32 -1.86 -17.40 -4.38
CA ARG A 32 -2.57 -17.33 -5.68
C ARG A 32 -4.00 -16.82 -5.52
N GLN A 33 -4.73 -17.30 -4.51
CA GLN A 33 -6.09 -16.84 -4.23
C GLN A 33 -6.13 -15.36 -3.83
N SER A 34 -5.19 -14.92 -3.00
CA SER A 34 -5.05 -13.51 -2.62
C SER A 34 -4.76 -12.62 -3.82
N SER A 35 -3.91 -13.07 -4.73
CA SER A 35 -3.60 -12.36 -5.97
C SER A 35 -4.83 -12.25 -6.88
N GLN A 36 -5.58 -13.33 -7.04
CA GLN A 36 -6.83 -13.32 -7.81
C GLN A 36 -7.87 -12.36 -7.24
N LEU A 37 -8.01 -12.33 -5.91
CA LEU A 37 -8.93 -11.39 -5.26
C LEU A 37 -8.49 -9.93 -5.48
N LEU A 38 -7.20 -9.65 -5.42
CA LEU A 38 -6.67 -8.31 -5.72
C LEU A 38 -6.97 -7.89 -7.15
N ASP A 39 -6.83 -8.80 -8.12
CA ASP A 39 -7.12 -8.50 -9.52
C ASP A 39 -8.62 -8.17 -9.73
N ILE A 40 -9.53 -8.95 -9.11
CA ILE A 40 -10.98 -8.66 -9.14
C ILE A 40 -11.30 -7.30 -8.52
N ILE A 41 -10.64 -6.95 -7.40
CA ILE A 41 -10.80 -5.62 -6.77
C ILE A 41 -10.32 -4.52 -7.72
N GLY A 42 -9.20 -4.75 -8.41
CA GLY A 42 -8.68 -3.86 -9.45
C GLY A 42 -9.70 -3.58 -10.54
N ASP A 43 -10.28 -4.64 -11.10
CA ASP A 43 -11.28 -4.56 -12.16
C ASP A 43 -12.53 -3.76 -11.72
N ILE A 44 -13.01 -3.98 -10.48
CA ILE A 44 -14.15 -3.26 -9.91
C ILE A 44 -13.81 -1.77 -9.74
N LEU A 45 -12.63 -1.46 -9.20
CA LEU A 45 -12.20 -0.07 -9.01
C LEU A 45 -12.07 0.66 -10.35
N GLU A 46 -11.53 0.00 -11.36
CA GLU A 46 -11.41 0.56 -12.71
C GLU A 46 -12.79 0.85 -13.30
N GLN A 47 -13.74 -0.08 -13.20
CA GLN A 47 -15.11 0.13 -13.66
C GLN A 47 -15.80 1.31 -12.94
N ILE A 48 -15.61 1.45 -11.63
CA ILE A 48 -16.17 2.59 -10.87
C ILE A 48 -15.63 3.92 -11.42
N VAL A 49 -14.32 4.00 -11.66
CA VAL A 49 -13.67 5.20 -12.20
C VAL A 49 -14.13 5.49 -13.64
N GLN A 50 -14.21 4.47 -14.49
CA GLN A 50 -14.67 4.59 -15.88
C GLN A 50 -16.13 5.06 -15.97
N ASN A 51 -16.97 4.69 -15.00
CA ASN A 51 -18.36 5.14 -14.90
C ASN A 51 -18.51 6.56 -14.32
N GLY A 52 -17.40 7.29 -14.12
CA GLY A 52 -17.42 8.69 -13.67
C GLY A 52 -17.58 8.88 -12.16
N ALA A 53 -17.62 7.80 -11.38
CA ALA A 53 -17.72 7.86 -9.92
C ALA A 53 -16.33 8.03 -9.29
N SER A 54 -15.72 9.20 -9.48
CA SER A 54 -14.43 9.52 -8.87
C SER A 54 -14.62 10.48 -7.69
N VAL A 55 -14.41 9.96 -6.49
CA VAL A 55 -14.47 10.67 -5.20
C VAL A 55 -13.20 10.38 -4.39
N PRO A 56 -12.82 11.20 -3.40
CA PRO A 56 -11.59 11.00 -2.63
C PRO A 56 -11.39 9.59 -2.10
N GLU A 57 -12.47 8.95 -1.63
CA GLU A 57 -12.45 7.61 -1.07
C GLU A 57 -12.07 6.54 -2.12
N ILE A 58 -12.60 6.65 -3.35
CA ILE A 58 -12.28 5.75 -4.46
C ILE A 58 -10.83 5.96 -4.91
N CYS A 59 -10.38 7.21 -5.06
CA CYS A 59 -8.98 7.49 -5.38
C CYS A 59 -8.01 6.89 -4.35
N GLY A 60 -8.35 6.97 -3.07
CA GLY A 60 -7.56 6.35 -2.00
C GLY A 60 -7.54 4.81 -2.05
N LEU A 61 -8.61 4.18 -2.52
CA LEU A 61 -8.66 2.73 -2.75
C LEU A 61 -7.80 2.33 -3.95
N CYS A 62 -7.93 3.03 -5.08
CA CYS A 62 -7.09 2.83 -6.26
C CYS A 62 -5.60 2.95 -5.91
N ALA A 63 -5.22 3.98 -5.14
CA ALA A 63 -3.84 4.17 -4.70
C ALA A 63 -3.29 2.95 -3.93
N ARG A 64 -4.08 2.41 -2.98
CA ARG A 64 -3.67 1.23 -2.21
C ARG A 64 -3.57 -0.02 -3.09
N TYR A 65 -4.50 -0.19 -4.04
CA TYR A 65 -4.45 -1.28 -5.01
C TYR A 65 -3.17 -1.22 -5.85
N HIS A 66 -2.89 -0.09 -6.52
CA HIS A 66 -1.67 0.07 -7.33
C HIS A 66 -0.40 -0.09 -6.51
N LYS A 67 -0.37 0.45 -5.28
CA LYS A 67 0.74 0.23 -4.34
C LYS A 67 0.95 -1.26 -4.05
N SER A 68 -0.11 -2.03 -3.82
CA SER A 68 0.02 -3.48 -3.57
C SER A 68 0.55 -4.27 -4.77
N LYS A 69 0.36 -3.75 -6.00
CA LYS A 69 0.89 -4.33 -7.24
C LYS A 69 2.33 -3.85 -7.54
N GLY A 70 2.87 -2.93 -6.74
CA GLY A 70 4.18 -2.29 -6.99
C GLY A 70 4.15 -1.23 -8.10
N ASP A 71 2.97 -0.82 -8.56
CA ASP A 71 2.80 0.23 -9.57
C ASP A 71 2.80 1.60 -8.89
N LEU A 72 4.00 2.13 -8.67
CA LEU A 72 4.19 3.42 -7.99
C LEU A 72 3.70 4.60 -8.82
N GLU A 73 3.67 4.49 -10.15
CA GLU A 73 3.23 5.57 -11.03
C GLU A 73 1.70 5.75 -10.94
N GLU A 74 0.94 4.66 -11.10
CA GLU A 74 -0.52 4.72 -10.96
C GLU A 74 -0.95 4.95 -9.51
N CYS A 75 -0.20 4.44 -8.52
CA CYS A 75 -0.38 4.81 -7.11
C CYS A 75 -0.28 6.33 -6.91
N SER A 76 0.79 6.94 -7.40
CA SER A 76 1.02 8.38 -7.27
C SER A 76 -0.02 9.20 -8.02
N LYS A 77 -0.49 8.73 -9.18
CA LYS A 77 -1.57 9.35 -9.94
C LYS A 77 -2.90 9.32 -9.20
N ALA A 78 -3.26 8.18 -8.61
CA ALA A 78 -4.46 8.05 -7.80
C ALA A 78 -4.41 8.95 -6.54
N LEU A 79 -3.26 9.03 -5.87
CA LEU A 79 -3.03 9.92 -4.72
C LEU A 79 -3.13 11.41 -5.11
N ARG A 80 -2.58 11.82 -6.25
CA ARG A 80 -2.75 13.19 -6.77
C ARG A 80 -4.23 13.53 -6.98
N ASN A 81 -4.99 12.62 -7.58
CA ASN A 81 -6.42 12.83 -7.78
C ASN A 81 -7.15 12.95 -6.43
N GLN A 82 -6.82 12.08 -5.47
CA GLN A 82 -7.38 12.15 -4.12
C GLN A 82 -7.12 13.51 -3.45
N VAL A 83 -5.87 13.99 -3.48
CA VAL A 83 -5.48 15.31 -2.98
C VAL A 83 -6.28 16.41 -3.66
N GLN A 84 -6.44 16.35 -4.98
CA GLN A 84 -7.17 17.35 -5.76
C GLN A 84 -8.66 17.42 -5.39
N TYR A 85 -9.31 16.28 -5.12
CA TYR A 85 -10.69 16.27 -4.64
C TYR A 85 -10.82 16.82 -3.22
N LEU A 86 -9.85 16.55 -2.36
CA LEU A 86 -9.85 17.01 -0.96
C LEU A 86 -9.53 18.50 -0.84
N LYS A 87 -8.78 19.07 -1.79
CA LYS A 87 -8.33 20.47 -1.81
C LYS A 87 -9.45 21.51 -2.01
N GLY A 88 -10.70 21.11 -2.27
CA GLY A 88 -11.83 22.01 -2.55
C GLY A 88 -12.01 23.16 -1.54
N SER A 89 -12.84 24.15 -1.92
CA SER A 89 -12.94 25.50 -1.31
C SER A 89 -13.16 25.60 0.21
N GLU A 90 -13.43 24.50 0.90
CA GLU A 90 -13.63 24.46 2.36
C GLU A 90 -12.45 23.84 3.13
N LEU A 91 -11.33 23.51 2.46
CA LEU A 91 -10.19 22.85 3.11
C LEU A 91 -9.74 23.62 4.35
N CYS A 92 -9.60 24.94 4.24
CA CYS A 92 -9.05 25.85 5.25
C CYS A 92 -9.91 25.97 6.53
N HIS A 93 -11.18 25.57 6.49
CA HIS A 93 -12.10 25.80 7.61
C HIS A 93 -12.68 24.51 8.21
N ASN A 94 -12.31 23.35 7.65
CA ASN A 94 -12.81 22.06 8.10
C ASN A 94 -11.67 21.12 8.48
N HIS A 95 -11.38 21.06 9.79
CA HIS A 95 -10.28 20.24 10.32
C HIS A 95 -10.38 18.76 9.92
N LYS A 96 -11.58 18.18 9.83
CA LYS A 96 -11.75 16.77 9.38
C LYS A 96 -11.37 16.59 7.91
N LYS A 97 -11.70 17.55 7.05
CA LYS A 97 -11.28 17.55 5.63
C LYS A 97 -9.78 17.76 5.53
N PHE A 98 -9.23 18.71 6.29
CA PHE A 98 -7.78 18.94 6.36
C PHE A 98 -7.02 17.70 6.78
N LYS A 99 -7.48 16.97 7.81
CA LYS A 99 -6.86 15.72 8.24
C LYS A 99 -6.77 14.68 7.12
N LYS A 100 -7.86 14.48 6.36
CA LYS A 100 -7.86 13.58 5.19
C LYS A 100 -6.90 14.06 4.11
N PHE A 101 -6.90 15.37 3.83
CA PHE A 101 -6.01 15.99 2.83
C PHE A 101 -4.53 15.84 3.20
N ALA A 102 -4.17 16.12 4.46
CA ALA A 102 -2.82 15.99 4.97
C ALA A 102 -2.35 14.53 4.88
N GLN A 103 -3.20 13.58 5.27
CA GLN A 103 -2.90 12.16 5.14
C GLN A 103 -2.64 11.74 3.68
N ALA A 104 -3.51 12.15 2.74
CA ALA A 104 -3.32 11.86 1.33
C ALA A 104 -2.04 12.50 0.77
N SER A 105 -1.76 13.73 1.19
CA SER A 105 -0.54 14.47 0.83
C SER A 105 0.73 13.78 1.32
N LEU A 106 0.75 13.32 2.56
CA LEU A 106 1.88 12.57 3.13
C LEU A 106 2.10 11.24 2.41
N GLN A 107 1.03 10.53 2.06
CA GLN A 107 1.13 9.30 1.27
C GLN A 107 1.69 9.56 -0.13
N LEU A 108 1.29 10.66 -0.77
CA LEU A 108 1.82 11.08 -2.06
C LEU A 108 3.32 11.38 -1.98
N CYS A 109 3.76 12.14 -0.98
CA CYS A 109 5.18 12.45 -0.77
C CYS A 109 6.01 11.20 -0.55
N LYS A 110 5.53 10.24 0.25
CA LYS A 110 6.21 8.95 0.45
C LYS A 110 6.35 8.17 -0.85
N SER A 111 5.30 8.14 -1.68
CA SER A 111 5.34 7.50 -3.00
C SER A 111 6.40 8.15 -3.90
N TYR A 112 6.52 9.49 -3.88
CA TYR A 112 7.56 10.20 -4.61
C TYR A 112 8.98 9.95 -4.09
N MET A 113 9.18 9.86 -2.78
CA MET A 113 10.48 9.47 -2.20
C MET A 113 10.88 8.06 -2.63
N GLU A 114 9.92 7.12 -2.64
CA GLU A 114 10.12 5.73 -3.07
C GLU A 114 10.48 5.64 -4.57
N MET A 115 9.76 6.38 -5.42
CA MET A 115 10.05 6.48 -6.86
C MET A 115 11.43 7.10 -7.12
N SER A 116 11.79 8.18 -6.40
CA SER A 116 13.09 8.82 -6.50
C SER A 116 14.21 7.85 -6.11
N SER A 117 14.02 7.09 -5.03
CA SER A 117 14.99 6.07 -4.57
C SER A 117 15.17 4.95 -5.59
N THR A 118 14.09 4.55 -6.29
CA THR A 118 14.12 3.48 -7.29
C THR A 118 14.75 3.92 -8.61
N THR A 119 14.47 5.15 -9.04
CA THR A 119 14.94 5.67 -10.34
C THR A 119 16.27 6.42 -10.25
N GLY A 120 16.68 6.82 -9.03
CA GLY A 120 17.84 7.68 -8.78
C GLY A 120 17.64 9.13 -9.22
N THR A 121 16.44 9.54 -9.64
CA THR A 121 16.19 10.91 -10.09
C THR A 121 15.61 11.78 -9.00
N LYS A 122 15.92 13.08 -9.02
CA LYS A 122 15.37 14.07 -8.07
C LYS A 122 14.00 14.62 -8.48
N ARG A 123 13.50 14.24 -9.66
CA ARG A 123 12.30 14.85 -10.26
C ARG A 123 11.10 14.73 -9.32
N GLU A 124 10.87 13.54 -8.78
CA GLU A 124 9.75 13.24 -7.90
C GLU A 124 9.88 13.97 -6.56
N LEU A 125 11.10 14.13 -6.03
CA LEU A 125 11.34 14.89 -4.80
C LEU A 125 10.97 16.37 -4.97
N LEU A 126 11.31 16.98 -6.11
CA LEU A 126 10.95 18.38 -6.40
C LEU A 126 9.43 18.56 -6.53
N LEU A 127 8.73 17.59 -7.13
CA LEU A 127 7.27 17.59 -7.19
C LEU A 127 6.65 17.50 -5.79
N ALA A 128 7.20 16.63 -4.93
CA ALA A 128 6.79 16.49 -3.54
C ALA A 128 7.01 17.80 -2.75
N GLU A 129 8.18 18.44 -2.91
CA GLU A 129 8.53 19.67 -2.21
C GLU A 129 7.57 20.81 -2.58
N MET A 130 7.30 20.98 -3.88
CA MET A 130 6.36 21.98 -4.38
C MET A 130 4.95 21.74 -3.84
N HIS A 131 4.49 20.49 -3.82
CA HIS A 131 3.20 20.09 -3.27
C HIS A 131 3.06 20.49 -1.79
N LEU A 132 4.05 20.15 -0.95
CA LEU A 132 4.00 20.48 0.48
C LEU A 132 4.10 21.98 0.74
N LYS A 133 4.95 22.71 0.01
CA LYS A 133 5.03 24.18 0.12
C LYS A 133 3.68 24.83 -0.15
N SER A 134 2.97 24.40 -1.21
CA SER A 134 1.63 24.91 -1.53
C SER A 134 0.62 24.53 -0.44
N SER A 135 0.67 23.27 0.00
CA SER A 135 -0.26 22.73 1.00
C SER A 135 -0.16 23.45 2.35
N LEU A 136 1.07 23.68 2.84
CA LEU A 136 1.32 24.40 4.09
C LEU A 136 0.90 25.87 4.00
N LYS A 137 1.09 26.52 2.85
CA LYS A 137 0.62 27.89 2.62
C LYS A 137 -0.90 27.99 2.64
N GLU A 138 -1.61 26.99 2.13
CA GLU A 138 -3.08 26.96 2.10
C GLU A 138 -3.70 26.55 3.44
N ALA A 139 -2.95 25.84 4.28
CA ALA A 139 -3.43 25.28 5.55
C ALA A 139 -3.03 26.11 6.79
N MET A 140 -2.74 27.41 6.63
CA MET A 140 -2.27 28.27 7.73
C MET A 140 -3.22 28.31 8.94
N ASP A 141 -4.53 28.15 8.71
CA ASP A 141 -5.55 28.08 9.77
C ASP A 141 -5.39 26.86 10.69
N PHE A 142 -4.54 25.89 10.31
CA PHE A 142 -4.25 24.67 11.07
C PHE A 142 -2.80 24.58 11.55
N VAL A 143 -2.08 25.70 11.65
CA VAL A 143 -0.66 25.70 12.05
C VAL A 143 -0.39 24.98 13.37
N ASP A 144 -1.33 25.03 14.31
CA ASP A 144 -1.22 24.37 15.62
C ASP A 144 -1.65 22.89 15.62
N SER A 145 -2.06 22.36 14.47
CA SER A 145 -2.47 20.96 14.34
C SER A 145 -1.29 20.01 14.15
N GLU A 146 -1.48 18.79 14.63
CA GLU A 146 -0.53 17.70 14.41
C GLU A 146 -0.36 17.40 12.91
N GLU A 147 -1.44 17.45 12.13
CA GLU A 147 -1.38 17.19 10.69
C GLU A 147 -0.56 18.25 9.93
N TYR A 148 -0.64 19.52 10.31
CA TYR A 148 0.19 20.57 9.73
C TYR A 148 1.67 20.35 10.06
N LYS A 149 1.96 20.02 11.33
CA LYS A 149 3.32 19.70 11.76
C LYS A 149 3.90 18.52 10.97
N GLN A 150 3.13 17.46 10.77
CA GLN A 150 3.57 16.31 9.97
C GLN A 150 3.90 16.67 8.51
N LEU A 151 3.11 17.56 7.89
CA LEU A 151 3.41 18.08 6.56
C LEU A 151 4.70 18.92 6.55
N ALA A 152 4.93 19.74 7.59
CA ALA A 152 6.13 20.54 7.73
C ALA A 152 7.38 19.68 7.95
N ASP A 153 7.30 18.67 8.82
CA ASP A 153 8.38 17.72 9.08
C ASP A 153 8.75 16.94 7.80
N CYS A 154 7.74 16.49 7.03
CA CYS A 154 7.96 15.83 5.74
C CYS A 154 8.63 16.76 4.71
N LEU A 155 8.33 18.06 4.74
CA LEU A 155 9.00 19.04 3.88
C LEU A 155 10.48 19.24 4.27
N VAL A 156 10.81 19.17 5.56
CA VAL A 156 12.22 19.19 6.01
C VAL A 156 12.95 17.96 5.49
N GLU A 157 12.39 16.77 5.69
CA GLU A 157 12.94 15.51 5.19
C GLU A 157 13.20 15.55 3.68
N LEU A 158 12.24 16.05 2.88
CA LEU A 158 12.41 16.20 1.44
C LEU A 158 13.58 17.10 1.07
N LYS A 159 13.79 18.21 1.79
CA LYS A 159 14.89 19.14 1.52
C LYS A 159 16.24 18.49 1.78
N ASP A 160 16.34 17.71 2.85
CA ASP A 160 17.56 16.96 3.17
C ASP A 160 17.86 15.93 2.09
N LEU A 161 16.84 15.18 1.62
CA LEU A 161 16.97 14.22 0.52
C LEU A 161 17.38 14.91 -0.80
N ILE A 162 16.80 16.06 -1.13
CA ILE A 162 17.14 16.83 -2.34
C ILE A 162 18.59 17.33 -2.28
N GLY A 163 19.04 17.78 -1.10
CA GLY A 163 20.40 18.26 -0.88
C GLY A 163 21.45 17.15 -0.87
N ALA A 164 21.07 15.93 -0.48
CA ALA A 164 21.96 14.77 -0.43
C ALA A 164 22.05 13.99 -1.75
N ALA A 165 21.01 14.01 -2.58
CA ALA A 165 21.01 13.41 -3.91
C ALA A 165 21.90 14.17 -4.92
#